data_AF-A0A0Q8MEK0-F1
#
_entry.id   AF-A0A0Q8MEK0-F1
#
_cell.length_a   1.000
_cell.length_b   1.000
_cell.length_c   1.000
_cell.angle_alpha   90.00
_cell.angle_beta   90.00
_cell.angle_gamma   90.00
#
_symmetry.space_group_name_H-M   'P 1'
#
loop_
_entity.id
_entity.type
_entity.pdbx_description
1 polymer ?
#
loop_
_entity_poly.entity_id
_entity_poly.type
_entity_poly.pdbx_seq_one_letter_code
_entity_poly.pdbx_strand_id
1 'polypeptide(L)'
;MAVGRMMRGLVLACALLAPLGAARAQSFSFVALGDTAYNPSVDYPVYEALIAKINQAKPAFSIHVGDTWGALPCTEDQHRSILAWFAKYDHPVVYTPGDNEWADCRKPDVLEAYSRYVGKKATPADLALLMPLQGLDAGMSNAGYDDPIASLGLIRKVFFAKPQSVGGKTMPLTRQPDVSAFKDTAENTRWEKGGVVFATVSAPGSHNGFSITSEARAAEAVARNRANVDWIKSTFAEAKARNAKAVVISLQAAMFDERDGGDFSGKAVRGGREGPYYWLVLAIRDLGGKFGKPVLVINGDDHDFIVDRPFMVGQGEMKPALYGNITRLQVYGAPELRAVKVGVDTDTPWVFSFQPLYN
;
A
#
# COMPACT_ATOMS: atom_id res chain seq x y z
N MET A 1 36.12 -60.42 35.01
CA MET A 1 35.77 -59.93 33.65
C MET A 1 34.50 -59.12 33.77
N ALA A 2 34.54 -57.85 33.40
CA ALA A 2 33.51 -56.85 33.69
C ALA A 2 32.26 -57.02 32.80
N VAL A 3 31.08 -56.96 33.42
CA VAL A 3 29.77 -56.95 32.74
C VAL A 3 29.35 -55.49 32.56
N GLY A 4 29.44 -54.98 31.33
CA GLY A 4 29.00 -53.63 30.96
C GLY A 4 27.49 -53.60 30.70
N ARG A 5 26.74 -52.88 31.53
CA ARG A 5 25.32 -52.55 31.30
C ARG A 5 25.22 -51.38 30.31
N MET A 6 24.64 -51.62 29.14
CA MET A 6 24.18 -50.55 28.23
C MET A 6 22.85 -49.98 28.76
N MET A 7 22.88 -48.75 29.27
CA MET A 7 21.65 -47.95 29.48
C MET A 7 21.21 -47.36 28.14
N ARG A 8 20.06 -47.80 27.64
CA ARG A 8 19.34 -47.12 26.55
C ARG A 8 18.55 -45.95 27.16
N GLY A 9 19.03 -44.73 26.94
CA GLY A 9 18.30 -43.50 27.27
C GLY A 9 17.14 -43.30 26.28
N LEU A 10 15.91 -43.28 26.80
CA LEU A 10 14.72 -42.88 26.05
C LEU A 10 14.71 -41.34 25.99
N VAL A 11 15.00 -40.76 24.83
CA VAL A 11 14.83 -39.32 24.61
C VAL A 11 13.36 -39.06 24.30
N LEU A 12 12.61 -38.57 25.30
CA LEU A 12 11.26 -38.06 25.10
C LEU A 12 11.35 -36.73 24.33
N ALA A 13 11.03 -36.75 23.04
CA ALA A 13 10.87 -35.53 22.25
C ALA A 13 9.57 -34.83 22.69
N CYS A 14 9.69 -33.88 23.62
CA CYS A 14 8.58 -33.02 24.04
C CYS A 14 8.32 -32.00 22.93
N ALA A 15 7.39 -32.28 22.02
CA ALA A 15 6.91 -31.31 21.05
C ALA A 15 6.15 -30.21 21.79
N LEU A 16 6.79 -29.05 21.95
CA LEU A 16 6.16 -27.82 22.44
C LEU A 16 5.14 -27.34 21.40
N LEU A 17 3.91 -27.81 21.52
CA LEU A 17 2.75 -27.19 20.89
C LEU A 17 2.56 -25.80 21.51
N ALA A 18 2.96 -24.76 20.79
CA ALA A 18 2.61 -23.39 21.15
C ALA A 18 1.07 -23.28 21.22
N PRO A 19 0.48 -22.72 22.28
CA PRO A 19 -0.96 -22.54 22.32
C PRO A 19 -1.35 -21.53 21.25
N LEU A 20 -2.24 -21.94 20.34
CA LEU A 20 -3.06 -21.03 19.53
C LEU A 20 -3.96 -20.25 20.49
N GLY A 21 -3.42 -19.19 21.09
CA GLY A 21 -4.17 -18.31 21.98
C GLY A 21 -5.28 -17.64 21.18
N ALA A 22 -6.53 -17.83 21.60
CA ALA A 22 -7.65 -17.05 21.10
C ALA A 22 -7.35 -15.56 21.33
N ALA A 23 -7.37 -14.76 20.26
CA ALA A 23 -7.11 -13.33 20.35
C ALA A 23 -8.09 -12.67 21.34
N ARG A 24 -7.55 -12.05 22.40
CA ARG A 24 -8.34 -11.25 23.33
C ARG A 24 -8.84 -9.99 22.63
N ALA A 25 -10.09 -9.62 22.93
CA ALA A 25 -10.68 -8.33 22.57
C ALA A 25 -9.73 -7.18 22.93
N GLN A 26 -9.29 -6.42 21.93
CA GLN A 26 -8.43 -5.25 22.11
C GLN A 26 -8.88 -4.18 21.12
N SER A 27 -9.49 -3.12 21.64
CA SER A 27 -9.71 -1.90 20.86
C SER A 27 -8.38 -1.14 20.73
N PHE A 28 -8.15 -0.57 19.56
CA PHE A 28 -7.03 0.32 19.30
C PHE A 28 -7.37 1.26 18.14
N SER A 29 -6.44 2.14 17.79
CA SER A 29 -6.56 2.93 16.56
C SER A 29 -5.23 2.97 15.83
N PHE A 30 -5.28 3.05 14.51
CA PHE A 30 -4.14 3.37 13.66
C PHE A 30 -4.48 4.62 12.83
N VAL A 31 -3.49 5.16 12.14
CA VAL A 31 -3.71 6.27 11.20
C VAL A 31 -3.42 5.81 9.78
N ALA A 32 -4.26 6.20 8.81
CA ALA A 32 -4.01 6.03 7.38
C ALA A 32 -3.83 7.40 6.71
N LEU A 33 -2.83 7.52 5.84
CA LEU A 33 -2.56 8.72 5.04
C LEU A 33 -1.74 8.38 3.79
N GLY A 34 -1.60 9.32 2.86
CA GLY A 34 -0.82 9.19 1.63
C GLY A 34 -0.71 10.54 0.93
N ASP A 35 -0.01 10.58 -0.20
CA ASP A 35 -0.17 11.65 -1.20
C ASP A 35 0.20 13.05 -0.65
N THR A 36 1.33 13.14 0.06
CA THR A 36 1.57 14.21 1.06
C THR A 36 2.45 15.40 0.66
N ALA A 37 3.29 15.33 -0.39
CA ALA A 37 4.26 16.41 -0.65
C ALA A 37 4.55 16.69 -2.13
N TYR A 38 3.52 17.14 -2.85
CA TYR A 38 3.61 17.48 -4.27
C TYR A 38 4.22 18.86 -4.53
N ASN A 39 4.07 19.79 -3.58
CA ASN A 39 4.69 21.10 -3.57
C ASN A 39 5.46 21.31 -2.25
N PRO A 40 6.72 20.85 -2.15
CA PRO A 40 7.50 20.87 -0.92
C PRO A 40 7.49 22.19 -0.15
N SER A 41 7.54 23.33 -0.85
CA SER A 41 7.58 24.65 -0.20
C SER A 41 6.28 25.03 0.52
N VAL A 42 5.14 24.48 0.09
CA VAL A 42 3.82 24.69 0.67
C VAL A 42 3.45 23.54 1.60
N ASP A 43 3.78 22.32 1.20
CA ASP A 43 3.30 21.08 1.80
C ASP A 43 4.10 20.70 3.05
N TYR A 44 5.42 20.92 3.09
CA TYR A 44 6.25 20.48 4.21
C TYR A 44 5.85 21.06 5.57
N PRO A 45 5.54 22.37 5.71
CA PRO A 45 5.05 22.92 6.98
C PRO A 45 3.72 22.30 7.42
N VAL A 46 2.81 22.06 6.47
CA VAL A 46 1.50 21.45 6.72
C VAL A 46 1.66 19.98 7.13
N TYR A 47 2.51 19.24 6.43
CA TYR A 47 2.80 17.84 6.72
C TYR A 47 3.49 17.67 8.08
N GLU A 48 4.43 18.56 8.43
CA GLU A 48 5.06 18.55 9.76
C GLU A 48 4.04 18.76 10.89
N ALA A 49 3.11 19.72 10.72
CA ALA A 49 2.01 19.91 11.67
C ALA A 49 1.10 18.67 11.75
N LEU A 50 0.79 18.04 10.61
CA LEU A 50 -0.01 16.81 10.57
C LEU A 50 0.69 15.66 11.31
N ILE A 51 2.01 15.48 11.15
CA ILE A 51 2.78 14.47 11.90
C ILE A 51 2.67 14.73 13.41
N ALA A 52 2.78 15.98 13.86
CA ALA A 52 2.62 16.33 15.26
C ALA A 52 1.21 15.96 15.79
N LYS A 53 0.15 16.16 15.00
CA LYS A 53 -1.22 15.74 15.33
C LYS A 53 -1.37 14.23 15.39
N ILE A 54 -0.74 13.50 14.46
CA ILE A 54 -0.70 12.04 14.46
C ILE A 54 -0.01 11.52 15.72
N ASN A 55 1.13 12.11 16.10
CA ASN A 55 1.84 11.75 17.33
C ASN A 55 0.98 12.00 18.59
N GLN A 56 0.25 13.13 18.64
CA GLN A 56 -0.70 13.42 19.72
C GLN A 56 -1.86 12.42 19.79
N ALA A 57 -2.31 11.88 18.65
CA ALA A 57 -3.36 10.87 18.58
C ALA A 57 -2.93 9.48 19.09
N LYS A 58 -1.62 9.27 19.29
CA LYS A 58 -0.99 8.05 19.84
C LYS A 58 -1.47 6.74 19.17
N PRO A 59 -1.43 6.64 17.83
CA PRO A 59 -1.88 5.42 17.16
C PRO A 59 -0.98 4.23 17.49
N ALA A 60 -1.49 3.01 17.32
CA ALA A 60 -0.69 1.80 17.43
C ALA A 60 0.42 1.76 16.35
N PHE A 61 0.10 2.26 15.16
CA PHE A 61 0.97 2.46 14.01
C PHE A 61 0.26 3.40 13.01
N SER A 62 0.98 3.86 12.00
CA SER A 62 0.45 4.56 10.82
C SER A 62 0.67 3.72 9.57
N ILE A 63 -0.24 3.79 8.59
CA ILE A 63 -0.10 3.23 7.25
C ILE A 63 0.01 4.40 6.27
N HIS A 64 1.17 4.55 5.62
CA HIS A 64 1.38 5.51 4.53
C HIS A 64 1.21 4.78 3.19
N VAL A 65 0.19 5.13 2.41
CA VAL A 65 -0.18 4.38 1.20
C VAL A 65 0.62 4.74 -0.05
N GLY A 66 1.51 5.72 -0.01
CA GLY A 66 2.38 6.05 -1.14
C GLY A 66 2.40 7.54 -1.42
N ASP A 67 3.11 7.94 -2.47
CA ASP A 67 3.16 9.32 -2.98
C ASP A 67 3.58 10.34 -1.90
N THR A 68 4.75 10.05 -1.36
CA THR A 68 5.55 10.88 -0.47
C THR A 68 6.15 12.10 -1.16
N TRP A 69 6.07 12.19 -2.49
CA TRP A 69 6.38 13.38 -3.27
C TRP A 69 5.64 13.39 -4.61
N GLY A 70 5.64 14.53 -5.31
CA GLY A 70 5.15 14.64 -6.69
C GLY A 70 6.25 14.52 -7.75
N ALA A 71 6.85 15.66 -8.13
CA ALA A 71 7.85 15.74 -9.21
C ALA A 71 9.27 15.95 -8.68
N LEU A 72 9.82 14.95 -7.97
CA LEU A 72 11.20 14.96 -7.46
C LEU A 72 12.05 13.85 -8.10
N PRO A 73 13.40 13.99 -8.14
CA PRO A 73 14.28 12.96 -8.68
C PRO A 73 14.24 11.68 -7.86
N CYS A 74 14.11 10.52 -8.51
CA CYS A 74 14.08 9.21 -7.85
C CYS A 74 15.48 8.69 -7.54
N THR A 75 16.20 9.46 -6.73
CA THR A 75 17.56 9.14 -6.29
C THR A 75 17.52 8.47 -4.92
N GLU A 76 18.60 7.74 -4.58
CA GLU A 76 18.72 7.16 -3.24
C GLU A 76 18.65 8.25 -2.15
N ASP A 77 19.22 9.44 -2.39
CA ASP A 77 19.18 10.56 -1.47
C ASP A 77 17.75 11.08 -1.25
N GLN A 78 16.94 11.16 -2.32
CA GLN A 78 15.54 11.54 -2.21
C GLN A 78 14.74 10.53 -1.37
N HIS A 79 14.91 9.22 -1.61
CA HIS A 79 14.29 8.19 -0.77
C HIS A 79 14.75 8.27 0.70
N ARG A 80 16.04 8.55 0.95
CA ARG A 80 16.57 8.72 2.32
C ARG A 80 16.00 9.96 3.01
N SER A 81 15.70 11.02 2.26
CA SER A 81 15.02 12.20 2.82
C SER A 81 13.62 11.85 3.36
N ILE A 82 12.92 10.92 2.71
CA ILE A 82 11.61 10.42 3.18
C ILE A 82 11.75 9.57 4.44
N LEU A 83 12.81 8.78 4.59
CA LEU A 83 13.11 8.13 5.88
C LEU A 83 13.29 9.15 7.01
N ALA A 84 13.89 10.31 6.73
CA ALA A 84 14.02 11.38 7.72
C ALA A 84 12.65 11.99 8.09
N TRP A 85 11.71 12.10 7.15
CA TRP A 85 10.32 12.45 7.44
C TRP A 85 9.61 11.40 8.29
N PHE A 86 9.71 10.12 7.92
CA PHE A 86 9.12 9.03 8.69
C PHE A 86 9.71 8.94 10.11
N ALA A 87 10.98 9.28 10.30
CA ALA A 87 11.60 9.33 11.63
C ALA A 87 10.95 10.35 12.58
N LYS A 88 10.19 11.33 12.07
CA LYS A 88 9.43 12.30 12.89
C LYS A 88 8.16 11.70 13.52
N TYR A 89 7.72 10.51 13.09
CA TYR A 89 6.59 9.82 13.73
C TYR A 89 7.06 9.13 15.02
N ASP A 90 6.36 9.35 16.13
CA ASP A 90 6.66 8.73 17.43
C ASP A 90 6.34 7.22 17.46
N HIS A 91 5.57 6.76 16.48
CA HIS A 91 4.99 5.42 16.35
C HIS A 91 5.43 4.74 15.04
N PRO A 92 5.29 3.41 14.94
CA PRO A 92 5.60 2.68 13.70
C PRO A 92 4.86 3.22 12.48
N VAL A 93 5.56 3.31 11.35
CA VAL A 93 5.00 3.64 10.05
C VAL A 93 5.19 2.44 9.13
N VAL A 94 4.09 1.84 8.70
CA VAL A 94 4.08 0.88 7.60
C VAL A 94 3.89 1.64 6.30
N TYR A 95 4.74 1.37 5.32
CA TYR A 95 4.79 2.09 4.06
C TYR A 95 4.60 1.12 2.89
N THR A 96 3.85 1.54 1.88
CA THR A 96 3.83 0.93 0.54
C THR A 96 4.07 2.04 -0.49
N PRO A 97 4.91 1.81 -1.52
CA PRO A 97 5.23 2.85 -2.50
C PRO A 97 4.07 3.13 -3.46
N GLY A 98 3.95 4.40 -3.85
CA GLY A 98 3.11 4.86 -4.96
C GLY A 98 3.89 4.95 -6.26
N ASP A 99 3.27 5.48 -7.31
CA ASP A 99 3.90 5.63 -8.63
C ASP A 99 4.89 6.80 -8.68
N ASN A 100 4.69 7.86 -7.88
CA ASN A 100 5.59 9.01 -7.91
C ASN A 100 7.00 8.69 -7.42
N GLU A 101 7.15 7.67 -6.56
CA GLU A 101 8.47 7.26 -6.08
C GLU A 101 9.31 6.48 -7.10
N TRP A 102 8.72 5.94 -8.17
CA TRP A 102 9.45 5.09 -9.12
C TRP A 102 8.87 5.07 -10.55
N ALA A 103 7.57 4.89 -10.72
CA ALA A 103 6.97 4.71 -12.05
C ALA A 103 6.94 5.99 -12.88
N ASP A 104 6.89 7.15 -12.21
CA ASP A 104 6.79 8.48 -12.80
C ASP A 104 8.11 9.25 -12.86
N CYS A 105 9.22 8.61 -12.49
CA CYS A 105 10.53 9.24 -12.47
C CYS A 105 10.92 9.81 -13.83
N ARG A 106 11.31 11.07 -13.83
CA ARG A 106 11.76 11.80 -15.01
C ARG A 106 13.25 12.12 -14.92
N LYS A 107 13.85 12.32 -16.09
CA LYS A 107 15.24 12.76 -16.18
C LYS A 107 15.43 14.11 -15.46
N PRO A 108 16.60 14.36 -14.85
CA PRO A 108 16.83 15.57 -14.07
C PRO A 108 16.56 16.88 -14.83
N ASP A 109 16.99 16.96 -16.10
CA ASP A 109 16.76 18.12 -16.97
C ASP A 109 15.28 18.39 -17.22
N VAL A 110 14.47 17.33 -17.39
CA VAL A 110 13.01 17.41 -17.52
C VAL A 110 12.37 17.92 -16.22
N LEU A 111 12.80 17.42 -15.06
CA LEU A 111 12.28 17.88 -13.76
C LEU A 111 12.60 19.35 -13.50
N GLU A 112 13.83 19.78 -13.80
CA GLU A 112 14.25 21.17 -13.64
C GLU A 112 13.46 22.12 -14.55
N ALA A 113 13.31 21.76 -15.83
CA ALA A 113 12.51 22.52 -16.78
C ALA A 113 11.04 22.58 -16.34
N TYR A 114 10.48 21.45 -15.89
CA TYR A 114 9.10 21.36 -15.39
C TYR A 114 8.91 22.25 -14.15
N SER A 115 9.83 22.23 -13.19
CA SER A 115 9.80 23.09 -12.00
C SER A 115 9.76 24.58 -12.36
N ARG A 116 10.57 25.00 -13.34
CA ARG A 116 10.53 26.38 -13.87
C ARG A 116 9.21 26.67 -14.57
N TYR A 117 8.66 25.73 -15.33
CA TYR A 117 7.37 25.87 -16.02
C TYR A 117 6.22 26.09 -15.04
N VAL A 118 6.04 25.22 -14.05
CA VAL A 118 4.97 25.37 -13.04
C VAL A 118 5.16 26.63 -12.18
N GLY A 119 6.42 27.02 -11.95
CA GLY A 119 6.78 28.27 -11.26
C GLY A 119 6.61 29.53 -12.11
N LYS A 120 6.08 29.44 -13.35
CA LYS A 120 5.94 30.55 -14.31
C LYS A 120 7.26 31.28 -14.63
N LYS A 121 8.37 30.52 -14.66
CA LYS A 121 9.75 30.96 -14.91
C LYS A 121 10.43 30.19 -16.05
N ALA A 122 9.67 29.46 -16.87
CA ALA A 122 10.24 28.70 -17.99
C ALA A 122 10.86 29.61 -19.05
N THR A 123 12.01 29.17 -19.58
CA THR A 123 12.72 29.76 -20.72
C THR A 123 12.25 29.14 -22.04
N PRO A 124 12.55 29.74 -23.20
CA PRO A 124 12.32 29.08 -24.50
C PRO A 124 12.99 27.71 -24.62
N ALA A 125 14.15 27.51 -23.98
CA ALA A 125 14.84 26.22 -23.96
C ALA A 125 14.07 25.17 -23.13
N ASP A 126 13.50 25.58 -21.99
CA ASP A 126 12.64 24.70 -21.18
C ASP A 126 11.42 24.24 -21.97
N LEU A 127 10.77 25.16 -22.69
CA LEU A 127 9.64 24.82 -23.56
C LEU A 127 10.06 23.92 -24.72
N ALA A 128 11.21 24.16 -25.33
CA ALA A 128 11.75 23.31 -26.39
C ALA A 128 12.04 21.88 -25.90
N LEU A 129 12.42 21.71 -24.63
CA LEU A 129 12.58 20.41 -24.00
C LEU A 129 11.24 19.76 -23.64
N LEU A 130 10.30 20.50 -23.04
CA LEU A 130 9.06 19.97 -22.48
C LEU A 130 7.98 19.69 -23.54
N MET A 131 7.80 20.57 -24.51
CA MET A 131 6.69 20.47 -25.46
C MET A 131 6.72 19.17 -26.29
N PRO A 132 7.87 18.69 -26.79
CA PRO A 132 7.93 17.41 -27.51
C PRO A 132 7.54 16.20 -26.66
N LEU A 133 7.73 16.26 -25.33
CA LEU A 133 7.42 15.16 -24.41
C LEU A 133 5.91 14.90 -24.25
N GLN A 134 5.07 15.83 -24.73
CA GLN A 134 3.60 15.69 -24.71
C GLN A 134 3.04 14.94 -25.93
N GLY A 135 3.90 14.60 -26.90
CA GLY A 135 3.48 13.92 -28.12
C GLY A 135 3.34 12.40 -27.98
N LEU A 136 2.56 11.79 -28.87
CA LEU A 136 2.42 10.34 -28.95
C LEU A 136 3.78 9.65 -29.14
N ASP A 137 4.65 10.19 -30.00
CA ASP A 137 5.99 9.64 -30.25
C ASP A 137 6.85 9.61 -28.98
N ALA A 138 6.76 10.64 -28.14
CA ALA A 138 7.44 10.68 -26.84
C ALA A 138 6.89 9.62 -25.88
N GLY A 139 5.57 9.45 -25.82
CA GLY A 139 4.95 8.37 -25.05
C GLY A 139 5.36 6.97 -25.53
N MET A 140 5.44 6.78 -26.86
CA MET A 140 5.83 5.52 -27.48
C MET A 140 7.32 5.19 -27.33
N SER A 141 8.18 6.20 -27.21
CA SER A 141 9.62 6.05 -27.00
C SER A 141 10.05 6.16 -25.53
N ASN A 142 9.09 6.34 -24.61
CA ASN A 142 9.34 6.59 -23.19
C ASN A 142 10.29 7.80 -22.97
N ALA A 143 10.21 8.80 -23.84
CA ALA A 143 11.08 9.98 -23.78
C ALA A 143 10.86 10.78 -22.50
N GLY A 144 11.95 11.27 -21.92
CA GLY A 144 11.94 12.08 -20.70
C GLY A 144 11.74 11.32 -19.38
N TYR A 145 11.37 10.04 -19.42
CA TYR A 145 11.44 9.15 -18.25
C TYR A 145 12.88 8.76 -17.92
N ASP A 146 13.15 8.52 -16.64
CA ASP A 146 14.39 7.91 -16.16
C ASP A 146 14.29 6.37 -16.20
N ASP A 147 14.91 5.64 -15.27
CA ASP A 147 14.76 4.19 -15.08
C ASP A 147 13.82 3.84 -13.90
N PRO A 148 12.53 3.59 -14.15
CA PRO A 148 11.58 3.16 -13.13
C PRO A 148 11.95 1.86 -12.41
N ILE A 149 12.56 0.89 -13.11
CA ILE A 149 12.85 -0.42 -12.53
C ILE A 149 14.02 -0.31 -11.55
N ALA A 150 15.06 0.44 -11.93
CA ALA A 150 16.14 0.77 -11.00
C ALA A 150 15.61 1.53 -9.78
N SER A 151 14.69 2.48 -9.98
CA SER A 151 14.08 3.28 -8.91
C SER A 151 13.28 2.42 -7.92
N LEU A 152 12.48 1.47 -8.41
CA LEU A 152 11.79 0.48 -7.56
C LEU A 152 12.78 -0.39 -6.78
N GLY A 153 13.91 -0.75 -7.40
CA GLY A 153 15.02 -1.43 -6.73
C GLY A 153 15.62 -0.61 -5.57
N LEU A 154 15.77 0.71 -5.74
CA LEU A 154 16.22 1.61 -4.69
C LEU A 154 15.23 1.66 -3.52
N ILE A 155 13.93 1.75 -3.79
CA ILE A 155 12.90 1.70 -2.74
C ILE A 155 13.04 0.43 -1.90
N ARG A 156 13.15 -0.74 -2.55
CA ARG A 156 13.32 -2.03 -1.86
C ARG A 156 14.57 -2.06 -0.99
N LYS A 157 15.68 -1.51 -1.49
CA LYS A 157 16.95 -1.39 -0.76
C LYS A 157 16.86 -0.43 0.43
N VAL A 158 16.17 0.70 0.29
CA VAL A 158 16.15 1.76 1.31
C VAL A 158 15.13 1.48 2.41
N PHE A 159 13.89 1.14 2.05
CA PHE A 159 12.79 1.00 3.01
C PHE A 159 12.60 -0.44 3.50
N PHE A 160 12.92 -1.43 2.67
CA PHE A 160 12.53 -2.83 2.90
C PHE A 160 13.72 -3.78 3.08
N ALA A 161 14.90 -3.25 3.43
CA ALA A 161 16.11 -4.05 3.70
C ALA A 161 15.94 -5.03 4.87
N LYS A 162 15.03 -4.75 5.80
CA LYS A 162 14.76 -5.56 7.00
C LYS A 162 13.26 -5.85 7.12
N PRO A 163 12.86 -6.97 7.75
CA PRO A 163 11.46 -7.32 7.99
C PRO A 163 10.87 -6.51 9.16
N GLN A 164 10.88 -5.18 9.05
CA GLN A 164 10.34 -4.26 10.06
C GLN A 164 9.80 -3.00 9.41
N SER A 165 8.88 -2.32 10.09
CA SER A 165 8.38 -1.00 9.70
C SER A 165 9.47 0.07 9.86
N VAL A 166 9.17 1.28 9.38
CA VAL A 166 9.96 2.49 9.63
C VAL A 166 9.27 3.35 10.71
N GLY A 167 9.75 4.57 10.95
CA GLY A 167 9.26 5.44 12.03
C GLY A 167 10.29 5.67 13.14
N GLY A 168 10.01 6.59 14.07
CA GLY A 168 10.82 6.79 15.27
C GLY A 168 10.82 5.58 16.21
N LYS A 169 9.78 4.74 16.11
CA LYS A 169 9.75 3.36 16.59
C LYS A 169 9.45 2.43 15.43
N THR A 170 9.96 1.21 15.49
CA THR A 170 9.66 0.18 14.48
C THR A 170 8.86 -0.96 15.09
N MET A 171 8.21 -1.74 14.23
CA MET A 171 7.56 -2.99 14.60
C MET A 171 7.92 -4.09 13.59
N PRO A 172 7.97 -5.37 14.00
CA PRO A 172 8.28 -6.46 13.10
C PRO A 172 7.18 -6.63 12.05
N LEU A 173 7.59 -6.96 10.82
CA LEU A 173 6.71 -7.25 9.69
C LEU A 173 7.11 -8.58 9.06
N THR A 174 6.16 -9.34 8.55
CA THR A 174 6.46 -10.44 7.63
C THR A 174 6.50 -9.90 6.22
N ARG A 175 7.58 -10.11 5.45
CA ARG A 175 7.62 -9.74 4.03
C ARG A 175 7.28 -10.95 3.16
N GLN A 176 6.57 -10.74 2.06
CA GLN A 176 6.29 -11.79 1.08
C GLN A 176 7.53 -12.61 0.65
N PRO A 177 8.69 -12.02 0.33
CA PRO A 177 9.87 -12.77 -0.05
C PRO A 177 10.42 -13.71 1.02
N ASP A 178 10.11 -13.46 2.30
CA ASP A 178 10.59 -14.29 3.40
C ASP A 178 9.76 -15.58 3.55
N VAL A 179 8.54 -15.60 3.02
CA VAL A 179 7.56 -16.69 3.25
C VAL A 179 6.93 -17.26 1.97
N SER A 180 7.39 -16.83 0.80
CA SER A 180 6.86 -17.30 -0.49
C SER A 180 7.97 -17.51 -1.54
N ALA A 181 7.60 -18.02 -2.71
CA ALA A 181 8.49 -18.15 -3.85
C ALA A 181 8.77 -16.81 -4.57
N PHE A 182 7.96 -15.78 -4.34
CA PHE A 182 8.11 -14.47 -4.96
C PHE A 182 9.15 -13.63 -4.20
N LYS A 183 10.32 -13.39 -4.79
CA LYS A 183 11.45 -12.73 -4.11
C LYS A 183 11.54 -11.22 -4.34
N ASP A 184 10.92 -10.71 -5.39
CA ASP A 184 11.03 -9.31 -5.83
C ASP A 184 9.82 -8.47 -5.40
N THR A 185 9.33 -8.64 -4.17
CA THR A 185 8.18 -7.90 -3.62
C THR A 185 8.35 -7.62 -2.13
N ALA A 186 9.51 -7.08 -1.73
CA ALA A 186 9.84 -6.81 -0.33
C ALA A 186 8.89 -5.80 0.34
N GLU A 187 8.24 -4.96 -0.46
CA GLU A 187 7.22 -3.99 -0.07
C GLU A 187 5.84 -4.61 0.23
N ASN A 188 5.62 -5.88 -0.12
CA ASN A 188 4.47 -6.66 0.33
C ASN A 188 4.74 -7.17 1.75
N THR A 189 4.08 -6.56 2.72
CA THR A 189 4.29 -6.84 4.15
C THR A 189 2.98 -7.22 4.84
N ARG A 190 3.07 -7.98 5.94
CA ARG A 190 1.91 -8.45 6.72
C ARG A 190 2.23 -8.45 8.21
N TRP A 191 1.24 -8.11 9.02
CA TRP A 191 1.31 -8.14 10.48
C TRP A 191 -0.06 -8.36 11.10
N GLU A 192 -0.08 -8.58 12.42
CA GLU A 192 -1.31 -8.82 13.19
C GLU A 192 -1.42 -7.83 14.35
N LYS A 193 -2.62 -7.32 14.61
CA LYS A 193 -2.90 -6.49 15.77
C LYS A 193 -4.37 -6.60 16.15
N GLY A 194 -4.65 -6.86 17.44
CA GLY A 194 -6.02 -6.86 17.98
C GLY A 194 -6.98 -7.81 17.24
N GLY A 195 -6.51 -8.99 16.82
CA GLY A 195 -7.34 -9.95 16.07
C GLY A 195 -7.61 -9.59 14.61
N VAL A 196 -6.92 -8.59 14.06
CA VAL A 196 -6.99 -8.18 12.65
C VAL A 196 -5.68 -8.51 11.94
N VAL A 197 -5.77 -9.07 10.74
CA VAL A 197 -4.61 -9.29 9.85
C VAL A 197 -4.53 -8.12 8.86
N PHE A 198 -3.35 -7.51 8.79
CA PHE A 198 -3.08 -6.37 7.92
C PHE A 198 -2.06 -6.78 6.86
N ALA A 199 -2.21 -6.29 5.63
CA ALA A 199 -1.20 -6.45 4.60
C ALA A 199 -1.07 -5.22 3.69
N THR A 200 0.16 -4.88 3.31
CA THR A 200 0.43 -4.02 2.17
C THR A 200 0.47 -4.83 0.87
N VAL A 201 0.02 -4.21 -0.22
CA VAL A 201 0.10 -4.75 -1.57
C VAL A 201 0.74 -3.70 -2.47
N SER A 202 1.81 -4.09 -3.16
CA SER A 202 2.56 -3.27 -4.10
C SER A 202 1.75 -3.06 -5.36
N ALA A 203 0.79 -2.14 -5.32
CA ALA A 203 -0.05 -1.77 -6.45
C ALA A 203 -0.13 -0.24 -6.52
N PRO A 204 0.82 0.39 -7.23
CA PRO A 204 0.83 1.82 -7.44
C PRO A 204 -0.08 2.26 -8.56
N GLY A 205 -0.31 3.55 -8.60
CA GLY A 205 -1.14 4.25 -9.55
C GLY A 205 -0.39 4.45 -10.86
N SER A 206 -0.93 5.33 -11.69
CA SER A 206 -2.31 5.14 -12.12
C SER A 206 -2.48 3.89 -13.01
N HIS A 207 -1.40 3.26 -13.44
CA HIS A 207 -1.40 2.09 -14.33
C HIS A 207 -0.69 0.86 -13.74
N ASN A 208 -0.49 0.79 -12.42
CA ASN A 208 0.23 -0.32 -11.78
C ASN A 208 1.67 -0.47 -12.28
N GLY A 209 2.31 0.65 -12.64
CA GLY A 209 3.66 0.67 -13.24
C GLY A 209 3.77 0.08 -14.65
N PHE A 210 2.67 -0.46 -15.21
CA PHE A 210 2.64 -1.09 -16.52
C PHE A 210 2.85 -0.07 -17.65
N SER A 211 3.60 -0.47 -18.67
CA SER A 211 3.70 0.27 -19.92
C SER A 211 3.77 -0.70 -21.10
N ILE A 212 2.92 -0.49 -22.12
CA ILE A 212 2.94 -1.30 -23.35
C ILE A 212 4.17 -0.99 -24.23
N THR A 213 4.82 0.15 -23.99
CA THR A 213 5.98 0.63 -24.77
C THR A 213 7.31 0.23 -24.14
N SER A 214 7.28 -0.46 -23.00
CA SER A 214 8.47 -0.94 -22.30
C SER A 214 8.27 -2.38 -21.84
N GLU A 215 8.95 -3.31 -22.52
CA GLU A 215 8.93 -4.73 -22.16
C GLU A 215 9.37 -4.96 -20.71
N ALA A 216 10.39 -4.23 -20.23
CA ALA A 216 10.86 -4.34 -18.86
C ALA A 216 9.78 -3.95 -17.84
N ARG A 217 9.06 -2.83 -18.06
CA ARG A 217 7.96 -2.40 -17.18
C ARG A 217 6.76 -3.35 -17.26
N ALA A 218 6.41 -3.82 -18.46
CA ALA A 218 5.35 -4.80 -18.64
C ALA A 218 5.66 -6.11 -17.90
N ALA A 219 6.89 -6.63 -18.06
CA ALA A 219 7.33 -7.86 -17.40
C ALA A 219 7.34 -7.71 -15.87
N GLU A 220 7.86 -6.60 -15.35
CA GLU A 220 7.81 -6.30 -13.90
C GLU A 220 6.37 -6.27 -13.39
N ALA A 221 5.50 -5.48 -14.02
CA ALA A 221 4.13 -5.31 -13.57
C ALA A 221 3.36 -6.64 -13.59
N VAL A 222 3.53 -7.47 -14.63
CA VAL A 222 2.90 -8.80 -14.72
C VAL A 222 3.42 -9.74 -13.62
N ALA A 223 4.73 -9.77 -13.39
CA ALA A 223 5.33 -10.62 -12.36
C ALA A 223 4.90 -10.19 -10.95
N ARG A 224 4.94 -8.89 -10.66
CA ARG A 224 4.48 -8.31 -9.39
C ARG A 224 2.98 -8.51 -9.18
N ASN A 225 2.14 -8.37 -10.21
CA ASN A 225 0.70 -8.61 -10.07
C ASN A 225 0.40 -10.08 -9.72
N ARG A 226 1.15 -11.03 -10.30
CA ARG A 226 1.08 -12.45 -9.91
C ARG A 226 1.46 -12.66 -8.44
N ALA A 227 2.55 -12.02 -8.00
CA ALA A 227 2.99 -12.05 -6.61
C ALA A 227 1.94 -11.43 -5.66
N ASN A 228 1.34 -10.31 -6.03
CA ASN A 228 0.30 -9.64 -5.25
C ASN A 228 -0.95 -10.51 -5.08
N VAL A 229 -1.41 -11.15 -6.15
CA VAL A 229 -2.57 -12.07 -6.07
C VAL A 229 -2.26 -13.25 -5.15
N ASP A 230 -1.06 -13.81 -5.21
CA ASP A 230 -0.60 -14.84 -4.27
C ASP A 230 -0.54 -14.31 -2.82
N TRP A 231 -0.04 -13.10 -2.63
CA TRP A 231 0.04 -12.45 -1.33
C TRP A 231 -1.32 -12.22 -0.68
N ILE A 232 -2.31 -11.76 -1.47
CA ILE A 232 -3.69 -11.58 -1.02
C ILE A 232 -4.29 -12.95 -0.64
N LYS A 233 -4.09 -13.99 -1.45
CA LYS A 233 -4.52 -15.37 -1.11
C LYS A 233 -3.92 -15.84 0.21
N SER A 234 -2.60 -15.69 0.38
CA SER A 234 -1.90 -16.05 1.60
C SER A 234 -2.39 -15.25 2.82
N THR A 235 -2.69 -13.96 2.64
CA THR A 235 -3.21 -13.10 3.71
C THR A 235 -4.58 -13.56 4.21
N PHE A 236 -5.50 -13.91 3.32
CA PHE A 236 -6.79 -14.48 3.73
C PHE A 236 -6.66 -15.88 4.32
N ALA A 237 -5.70 -16.69 3.86
CA ALA A 237 -5.39 -17.98 4.46
C ALA A 237 -4.86 -17.82 5.91
N GLU A 238 -3.96 -16.86 6.14
CA GLU A 238 -3.48 -16.51 7.48
C GLU A 238 -4.63 -16.03 8.36
N ALA A 239 -5.47 -15.11 7.86
CA ALA A 239 -6.64 -14.62 8.59
C ALA A 239 -7.58 -15.75 9.00
N LYS A 240 -7.79 -16.75 8.14
CA LYS A 240 -8.56 -17.95 8.49
C LYS A 240 -7.86 -18.79 9.57
N ALA A 241 -6.56 -19.04 9.41
CA ALA A 241 -5.77 -19.84 10.35
C ALA A 241 -5.71 -19.21 11.76
N ARG A 242 -5.68 -17.88 11.84
CA ARG A 242 -5.67 -17.09 13.08
C ARG A 242 -7.08 -16.85 13.65
N ASN A 243 -8.13 -17.30 12.97
CA ASN A 243 -9.51 -16.94 13.26
C ASN A 243 -9.70 -15.41 13.40
N ALA A 244 -9.06 -14.65 12.52
CA ALA A 244 -9.07 -13.19 12.53
C ALA A 244 -10.51 -12.66 12.42
N LYS A 245 -10.73 -11.50 13.04
CA LYS A 245 -12.03 -10.80 13.08
C LYS A 245 -12.23 -9.90 11.88
N ALA A 246 -11.15 -9.39 11.31
CA ALA A 246 -11.16 -8.62 10.07
C ALA A 246 -9.83 -8.75 9.31
N VAL A 247 -9.83 -8.27 8.07
CA VAL A 247 -8.64 -8.11 7.24
C VAL A 247 -8.52 -6.66 6.78
N VAL A 248 -7.32 -6.12 6.74
CA VAL A 248 -7.02 -4.83 6.11
C VAL A 248 -6.00 -5.05 4.99
N ILE A 249 -6.31 -4.54 3.80
CA ILE A 249 -5.40 -4.51 2.64
C ILE A 249 -5.13 -3.05 2.30
N SER A 250 -3.87 -2.63 2.30
CA SER A 250 -3.49 -1.27 1.90
C SER A 250 -2.60 -1.28 0.66
N LEU A 251 -2.90 -0.42 -0.28
CA LEU A 251 -2.18 -0.23 -1.55
C LEU A 251 -2.28 1.25 -1.95
N GLN A 252 -1.54 1.72 -2.95
CA GLN A 252 -1.65 3.13 -3.35
C GLN A 252 -2.83 3.35 -4.32
N ALA A 253 -2.97 2.52 -5.35
CA ALA A 253 -3.79 2.82 -6.52
C ALA A 253 -5.29 3.06 -6.26
N ALA A 254 -5.86 4.04 -6.97
CA ALA A 254 -7.30 4.16 -7.17
C ALA A 254 -7.76 3.16 -8.24
N MET A 255 -8.29 2.02 -7.78
CA MET A 255 -8.68 0.90 -8.64
C MET A 255 -10.05 1.06 -9.32
N PHE A 256 -10.81 2.12 -9.01
CA PHE A 256 -12.17 2.35 -9.49
C PHE A 256 -12.26 3.73 -10.16
N ASP A 257 -13.17 3.89 -11.12
CA ASP A 257 -13.38 5.14 -11.86
C ASP A 257 -14.66 5.87 -11.41
N GLU A 258 -15.09 5.61 -10.18
CA GLU A 258 -16.24 6.15 -9.46
C GLU A 258 -17.63 6.02 -10.12
N ARG A 259 -17.70 5.51 -11.34
CA ARG A 259 -18.93 5.15 -12.05
C ARG A 259 -19.53 3.86 -11.50
N ASP A 260 -20.83 3.68 -11.74
CA ASP A 260 -21.51 2.42 -11.45
C ASP A 260 -20.86 1.26 -12.22
N GLY A 261 -20.67 0.15 -11.52
CA GLY A 261 -20.15 -1.08 -12.09
C GLY A 261 -21.27 -1.99 -12.60
N GLY A 262 -21.23 -3.24 -12.18
CA GLY A 262 -22.23 -4.24 -12.56
C GLY A 262 -22.08 -5.49 -11.70
N ASP A 263 -22.42 -6.66 -12.24
CA ASP A 263 -22.40 -7.91 -11.45
C ASP A 263 -21.01 -8.31 -10.94
N PHE A 264 -19.95 -7.69 -11.47
CA PHE A 264 -18.58 -7.92 -11.03
C PHE A 264 -18.24 -7.15 -9.75
N SER A 265 -18.56 -5.86 -9.70
CA SER A 265 -18.29 -4.96 -8.57
C SER A 265 -19.27 -3.79 -8.64
N GLY A 266 -19.63 -3.24 -7.48
CA GLY A 266 -20.56 -2.11 -7.38
C GLY A 266 -20.10 -0.85 -8.13
N LYS A 267 -18.78 -0.61 -8.17
CA LYS A 267 -18.15 0.43 -9.00
C LYS A 267 -17.36 -0.18 -10.15
N ALA A 268 -17.28 0.54 -11.26
CA ALA A 268 -16.50 0.11 -12.41
C ALA A 268 -15.00 0.11 -12.09
N VAL A 269 -14.31 -0.95 -12.54
CA VAL A 269 -12.86 -1.12 -12.31
C VAL A 269 -12.12 -0.28 -13.33
N ARG A 270 -11.16 0.52 -12.87
CA ARG A 270 -10.32 1.35 -13.72
C ARG A 270 -9.53 0.48 -14.71
N GLY A 271 -9.69 0.76 -16.00
CA GLY A 271 -9.12 -0.04 -17.10
C GLY A 271 -9.93 -1.30 -17.47
N GLY A 272 -11.06 -1.57 -16.80
CA GLY A 272 -11.93 -2.69 -17.12
C GLY A 272 -11.34 -4.07 -16.82
N ARG A 273 -11.89 -5.10 -17.46
CA ARG A 273 -11.53 -6.52 -17.19
C ARG A 273 -10.15 -6.93 -17.73
N GLU A 274 -9.62 -6.15 -18.65
CA GLU A 274 -8.28 -6.32 -19.21
C GLU A 274 -7.28 -5.31 -18.62
N GLY A 275 -7.75 -4.50 -17.67
CA GLY A 275 -6.99 -3.43 -17.05
C GLY A 275 -5.97 -3.92 -16.01
N PRO A 276 -5.05 -3.02 -15.60
CA PRO A 276 -3.92 -3.35 -14.75
C PRO A 276 -4.30 -3.80 -13.32
N TYR A 277 -5.52 -3.49 -12.88
CA TYR A 277 -6.02 -3.78 -11.53
C TYR A 277 -7.00 -4.95 -11.44
N TYR A 278 -7.48 -5.48 -12.56
CA TYR A 278 -8.58 -6.45 -12.58
C TYR A 278 -8.34 -7.64 -11.67
N TRP A 279 -7.14 -8.24 -11.74
CA TRP A 279 -6.80 -9.43 -10.96
C TRP A 279 -6.67 -9.16 -9.45
N LEU A 280 -6.25 -7.95 -9.07
CA LEU A 280 -6.20 -7.54 -7.66
C LEU A 280 -7.62 -7.37 -7.12
N VAL A 281 -8.46 -6.64 -7.84
CA VAL A 281 -9.88 -6.42 -7.49
C VAL A 281 -10.59 -7.77 -7.40
N LEU A 282 -10.39 -8.67 -8.37
CA LEU A 282 -10.97 -10.01 -8.35
C LEU A 282 -10.52 -10.79 -7.10
N ALA A 283 -9.23 -10.79 -6.79
CA ALA A 283 -8.68 -11.51 -5.64
C ALA A 283 -9.27 -10.97 -4.31
N ILE A 284 -9.25 -9.65 -4.12
CA ILE A 284 -9.80 -9.00 -2.92
C ILE A 284 -11.30 -9.30 -2.79
N ARG A 285 -12.07 -9.15 -3.88
CA ARG A 285 -13.51 -9.39 -3.90
C ARG A 285 -13.86 -10.82 -3.51
N ASP A 286 -13.30 -11.81 -4.21
CA ASP A 286 -13.67 -13.21 -4.05
C ASP A 286 -13.22 -13.76 -2.71
N LEU A 287 -12.01 -13.40 -2.28
CA LEU A 287 -11.48 -13.86 -0.99
C LEU A 287 -12.15 -13.13 0.17
N GLY A 288 -12.41 -11.83 0.03
CA GLY A 288 -13.18 -11.05 1.00
C GLY A 288 -14.60 -11.55 1.17
N GLY A 289 -15.30 -11.84 0.07
CA GLY A 289 -16.63 -12.46 0.09
C GLY A 289 -16.63 -13.83 0.78
N LYS A 290 -15.64 -14.69 0.46
CA LYS A 290 -15.48 -16.01 1.11
C LYS A 290 -15.08 -15.92 2.58
N PHE A 291 -14.33 -14.88 2.97
CA PHE A 291 -13.95 -14.64 4.36
C PHE A 291 -15.17 -14.30 5.23
N GLY A 292 -16.15 -13.58 4.66
CA GLY A 292 -17.45 -13.35 5.27
C GLY A 292 -17.45 -12.47 6.52
N LYS A 293 -16.31 -11.89 6.90
CA LYS A 293 -16.13 -10.92 7.98
C LYS A 293 -15.64 -9.58 7.40
N PRO A 294 -15.61 -8.48 8.18
CA PRO A 294 -15.21 -7.17 7.67
C PRO A 294 -13.83 -7.16 7.00
N VAL A 295 -13.76 -6.53 5.84
CA VAL A 295 -12.52 -6.26 5.09
C VAL A 295 -12.44 -4.76 4.83
N LEU A 296 -11.30 -4.16 5.15
CA LEU A 296 -11.00 -2.77 4.80
C LEU A 296 -9.94 -2.73 3.71
N VAL A 297 -10.22 -2.01 2.62
CA VAL A 297 -9.24 -1.67 1.58
C VAL A 297 -8.86 -0.22 1.75
N ILE A 298 -7.58 0.10 1.88
CA ILE A 298 -7.07 1.47 2.03
C ILE A 298 -6.27 1.85 0.80
N ASN A 299 -6.57 2.99 0.18
CA ASN A 299 -5.84 3.52 -0.97
C ASN A 299 -5.69 5.05 -0.97
N GLY A 300 -4.84 5.57 -1.87
CA GLY A 300 -4.58 6.99 -2.18
C GLY A 300 -4.86 7.27 -3.67
N ASP A 301 -3.91 7.90 -4.39
CA ASP A 301 -3.87 8.15 -5.85
C ASP A 301 -4.80 9.28 -6.32
N ASP A 302 -6.11 9.17 -6.07
CA ASP A 302 -7.10 10.15 -6.57
C ASP A 302 -7.24 11.40 -5.68
N HIS A 303 -6.56 11.44 -4.53
CA HIS A 303 -6.55 12.55 -3.55
C HIS A 303 -7.90 12.93 -2.90
N ASP A 304 -9.00 12.27 -3.28
CA ASP A 304 -10.32 12.46 -2.71
C ASP A 304 -10.57 11.55 -1.50
N PHE A 305 -11.04 12.12 -0.39
CA PHE A 305 -11.45 11.32 0.77
C PHE A 305 -12.78 10.60 0.51
N ILE A 306 -12.74 9.26 0.50
CA ILE A 306 -13.91 8.41 0.25
C ILE A 306 -13.99 7.30 1.29
N VAL A 307 -15.18 7.09 1.85
CA VAL A 307 -15.53 5.88 2.63
C VAL A 307 -16.78 5.26 2.04
N ASP A 308 -16.64 4.15 1.34
CA ASP A 308 -17.73 3.50 0.62
C ASP A 308 -17.55 1.98 0.54
N ARG A 309 -18.33 1.32 -0.33
CA ARG A 309 -18.28 -0.14 -0.57
C ARG A 309 -18.23 -0.42 -2.07
N PRO A 310 -17.08 -0.22 -2.74
CA PRO A 310 -16.98 -0.26 -4.19
C PRO A 310 -17.19 -1.68 -4.76
N PHE A 311 -17.07 -2.71 -3.92
CA PHE A 311 -17.30 -4.10 -4.29
C PHE A 311 -18.76 -4.53 -4.19
N MET A 312 -19.61 -3.78 -3.47
CA MET A 312 -20.96 -4.23 -3.12
C MET A 312 -21.86 -4.32 -4.35
N VAL A 313 -22.43 -5.51 -4.61
CA VAL A 313 -23.33 -5.74 -5.75
C VAL A 313 -24.72 -6.09 -5.24
N GLY A 314 -25.73 -5.32 -5.65
CA GLY A 314 -27.13 -5.58 -5.31
C GLY A 314 -27.68 -6.84 -5.98
N GLN A 315 -28.57 -7.55 -5.29
CA GLN A 315 -29.21 -8.78 -5.81
C GLN A 315 -30.75 -8.65 -5.84
N GLY A 316 -31.25 -7.41 -5.91
CA GLY A 316 -32.64 -7.07 -5.63
C GLY A 316 -32.94 -6.98 -4.12
N GLU A 317 -34.14 -6.55 -3.77
CA GLU A 317 -34.54 -6.29 -2.37
C GLU A 317 -34.65 -7.55 -1.50
N MET A 318 -34.84 -8.72 -2.13
CA MET A 318 -35.11 -9.98 -1.44
C MET A 318 -33.85 -10.75 -1.03
N LYS A 319 -32.66 -10.33 -1.47
CA LYS A 319 -31.40 -11.02 -1.22
C LYS A 319 -30.37 -10.05 -0.64
N PRO A 320 -29.54 -10.49 0.32
CA PRO A 320 -28.41 -9.69 0.77
C PRO A 320 -27.50 -9.33 -0.41
N ALA A 321 -26.92 -8.12 -0.38
CA ALA A 321 -25.93 -7.72 -1.37
C ALA A 321 -24.67 -8.60 -1.29
N LEU A 322 -24.06 -8.90 -2.43
CA LEU A 322 -22.76 -9.56 -2.48
C LEU A 322 -21.66 -8.57 -2.07
N TYR A 323 -20.63 -9.08 -1.41
CA TYR A 323 -19.40 -8.34 -1.07
C TYR A 323 -19.60 -7.08 -0.22
N GLY A 324 -20.77 -6.92 0.42
CA GLY A 324 -21.08 -5.78 1.29
C GLY A 324 -20.23 -5.70 2.57
N ASN A 325 -19.43 -6.74 2.85
CA ASN A 325 -18.47 -6.77 3.94
C ASN A 325 -17.13 -6.09 3.62
N ILE A 326 -16.93 -5.61 2.38
CA ILE A 326 -15.71 -4.93 1.95
C ILE A 326 -15.96 -3.41 1.90
N THR A 327 -15.28 -2.68 2.77
CA THR A 327 -15.29 -1.22 2.83
C THR A 327 -13.99 -0.68 2.22
N ARG A 328 -14.07 0.40 1.45
CA ARG A 328 -12.90 1.17 1.02
C ARG A 328 -12.75 2.41 1.90
N LEU A 329 -11.50 2.75 2.20
CA LEU A 329 -11.05 4.04 2.68
C LEU A 329 -10.04 4.60 1.67
N GLN A 330 -10.44 5.59 0.89
CA GLN A 330 -9.50 6.42 0.15
C GLN A 330 -9.08 7.59 1.04
N VAL A 331 -7.77 7.74 1.26
CA VAL A 331 -7.23 8.82 2.08
C VAL A 331 -7.23 10.15 1.31
N TYR A 332 -7.05 11.24 2.03
CA TYR A 332 -6.82 12.55 1.41
C TYR A 332 -5.46 12.59 0.69
N GLY A 333 -5.29 13.53 -0.21
CA GLY A 333 -3.99 13.88 -0.79
C GLY A 333 -3.83 15.37 -1.05
N ALA A 334 -2.66 15.77 -1.56
CA ALA A 334 -2.37 17.16 -1.88
C ALA A 334 -3.45 17.76 -2.82
N PRO A 335 -3.95 18.98 -2.54
CA PRO A 335 -3.45 19.94 -1.55
C PRO A 335 -4.06 19.81 -0.15
N GLU A 336 -5.03 18.91 0.07
CA GLU A 336 -5.69 18.73 1.36
C GLU A 336 -4.95 17.72 2.25
N LEU A 337 -3.75 18.10 2.70
CA LEU A 337 -2.89 17.23 3.52
C LEU A 337 -3.52 16.93 4.89
N ARG A 338 -4.21 15.80 4.96
CA ARG A 338 -4.94 15.31 6.13
C ARG A 338 -4.69 13.81 6.28
N ALA A 339 -5.04 13.29 7.44
CA ALA A 339 -4.96 11.86 7.71
C ALA A 339 -6.31 11.35 8.22
N VAL A 340 -6.45 10.04 8.34
CA VAL A 340 -7.66 9.41 8.87
C VAL A 340 -7.26 8.52 10.03
N LYS A 341 -7.74 8.85 11.23
CA LYS A 341 -7.68 7.94 12.38
C LYS A 341 -8.72 6.85 12.18
N VAL A 342 -8.25 5.61 12.10
CA VAL A 342 -9.10 4.42 11.98
C VAL A 342 -9.19 3.77 13.35
N GLY A 343 -10.37 3.81 13.95
CA GLY A 343 -10.68 3.04 15.16
C GLY A 343 -10.91 1.58 14.81
N VAL A 344 -10.41 0.66 15.64
CA VAL A 344 -10.59 -0.78 15.51
C VAL A 344 -11.21 -1.31 16.78
N ASP A 345 -12.41 -1.87 16.67
CA ASP A 345 -13.12 -2.56 17.75
C ASP A 345 -13.71 -3.88 17.23
N THR A 346 -12.98 -4.97 17.45
CA THR A 346 -13.34 -6.30 16.96
C THR A 346 -14.55 -6.95 17.66
N ASP A 347 -15.12 -6.29 18.67
CA ASP A 347 -16.34 -6.73 19.33
C ASP A 347 -17.59 -6.12 18.67
N THR A 348 -17.41 -5.16 17.76
CA THR A 348 -18.51 -4.57 16.98
C THR A 348 -18.67 -5.23 15.61
N PRO A 349 -19.89 -5.29 15.04
CA PRO A 349 -20.11 -5.88 13.71
C PRO A 349 -19.37 -5.16 12.56
N TRP A 350 -19.07 -3.87 12.74
CA TRP A 350 -18.45 -3.03 11.71
C TRP A 350 -16.93 -2.97 11.80
N VAL A 351 -16.35 -3.27 12.98
CA VAL A 351 -14.92 -3.29 13.30
C VAL A 351 -14.20 -1.94 13.15
N PHE A 352 -14.43 -1.21 12.06
CA PHE A 352 -13.72 -0.01 11.69
C PHE A 352 -14.58 1.24 11.85
N SER A 353 -14.00 2.30 12.38
CA SER A 353 -14.56 3.66 12.39
C SER A 353 -13.55 4.66 11.82
N PHE A 354 -14.04 5.74 11.21
CA PHE A 354 -13.21 6.69 10.48
C PHE A 354 -13.38 8.09 11.05
N GLN A 355 -12.28 8.70 11.47
CA GLN A 355 -12.23 10.05 11.98
C GLN A 355 -11.14 10.83 11.23
N PRO A 356 -11.48 11.82 10.40
CA PRO A 356 -10.49 12.71 9.83
C PRO A 356 -9.64 13.39 10.91
N LEU A 357 -8.34 13.47 10.65
CA LEU A 357 -7.35 14.22 11.42
C LEU A 357 -6.87 15.38 10.56
N TYR A 358 -6.90 16.56 11.17
CA TYR A 358 -6.50 17.82 10.57
C TYR A 358 -5.25 18.33 11.26
N ASN A 359 -4.46 19.13 10.54
CA ASN A 359 -3.27 19.82 11.05
C ASN A 359 -3.58 20.87 12.12
#